data_AF-A0A485KR03-F1
#
_entry.id   AF-A0A485KR03-F1
#
_cell.length_a   1.000
_cell.length_b   1.000
_cell.length_c   1.000
_cell.angle_alpha   90.00
_cell.angle_beta   90.00
_cell.angle_gamma   90.00
#
_symmetry.space_group_name_H-M   'P 1'
#
loop_
_entity.id
_entity.type
_entity.pdbx_description
1 polymer ?
#
loop_
_entity_poly.entity_id
_entity_poly.type
_entity_poly.pdbx_seq_one_letter_code
_entity_poly.pdbx_strand_id
1 'polypeptide(L)'
;MIEEPLYVIFNVALAKAWGATPPNAEVGPCRGNATSNDPVGTYPYNRTMSICDSFPMYMQIDYIRIYQDTDSMFIGCDPPTHPTKQWIDGHIKWYTDANNPLVRVDGGATCKSDNDCQANIANEPSGKCVARRCQCVANYGGPRCTKYVGSKTVSIDGPNYFGPKFIYPALLGSVAVAMVVLTCVWRSRREAKAATLAVANRKPTRGDDDALADEAEVKAEPGGAAVTQTTNRRFYAPGSSNGPANAPPL
;
A
#
# COMPACT_ATOMS: atom_id res chain seq x y z
N MET A 1 -15.35 -26.41 9.64
CA MET A 1 -14.86 -25.04 9.91
C MET A 1 -15.08 -24.27 8.62
N ILE A 2 -15.70 -23.10 8.67
CA ILE A 2 -15.90 -22.28 7.47
C ILE A 2 -14.53 -21.62 7.19
N GLU A 3 -13.88 -22.03 6.11
CA GLU A 3 -12.50 -21.65 5.77
C GLU A 3 -12.43 -20.35 4.95
N GLU A 4 -13.58 -19.82 4.52
CA GLU A 4 -13.67 -18.67 3.61
C GLU A 4 -14.40 -17.48 4.24
N PRO A 5 -14.03 -16.24 3.88
CA PRO A 5 -14.74 -15.04 4.30
C PRO A 5 -16.16 -15.04 3.72
N LEU A 6 -17.15 -15.02 4.62
CA LEU A 6 -18.55 -14.97 4.25
C LEU A 6 -19.07 -13.53 4.24
N TYR A 7 -20.04 -13.27 3.37
CA TYR A 7 -20.82 -12.06 3.37
C TYR A 7 -22.26 -12.38 3.80
N VAL A 8 -22.98 -11.41 4.34
CA VAL A 8 -24.41 -11.55 4.66
C VAL A 8 -25.23 -10.87 3.57
N ILE A 9 -26.07 -11.63 2.87
CA ILE A 9 -27.05 -11.10 1.91
C ILE A 9 -28.45 -11.21 2.50
N PHE A 10 -29.22 -10.13 2.37
CA PHE A 10 -30.65 -10.12 2.63
C PHE A 10 -31.37 -9.83 1.31
N ASN A 11 -32.15 -10.79 0.82
CA ASN A 11 -32.97 -10.65 -0.38
C ASN A 11 -34.37 -11.18 -0.13
N VAL A 12 -35.35 -10.62 -0.82
CA VAL A 12 -36.70 -11.18 -0.92
C VAL A 12 -36.82 -11.84 -2.28
N ALA A 13 -37.20 -13.11 -2.29
CA ALA A 13 -37.40 -13.86 -3.52
C ALA A 13 -38.67 -14.71 -3.42
N LEU A 14 -39.34 -14.88 -4.56
CA LEU A 14 -40.50 -15.76 -4.71
C LEU A 14 -40.18 -16.74 -5.84
N ALA A 15 -40.41 -18.04 -5.60
CA ALA A 15 -40.15 -19.08 -6.58
C ALA A 15 -41.25 -20.16 -6.53
N LYS A 16 -41.72 -20.59 -7.72
CA LYS A 16 -42.66 -21.72 -7.85
C LYS A 16 -42.10 -22.99 -7.19
N ALA A 17 -40.79 -23.22 -7.34
CA ALA A 17 -40.10 -24.36 -6.73
C ALA A 17 -40.10 -24.34 -5.19
N TRP A 18 -40.33 -23.19 -4.57
CA TRP A 18 -40.38 -23.02 -3.10
C TRP A 18 -41.81 -22.87 -2.59
N GLY A 19 -42.81 -23.22 -3.41
CA GLY A 19 -44.22 -23.23 -3.03
C GLY A 19 -44.95 -21.89 -3.19
N ALA A 20 -44.27 -20.84 -3.69
CA ALA A 20 -44.93 -19.59 -4.04
C ALA A 20 -45.69 -19.77 -5.37
N THR A 21 -46.95 -20.20 -5.28
CA THR A 21 -47.79 -20.49 -6.45
C THR A 21 -49.03 -19.59 -6.42
N PRO A 22 -49.12 -18.57 -7.29
CA PRO A 22 -50.34 -17.80 -7.43
C PRO A 22 -51.48 -18.69 -7.97
N PRO A 23 -52.75 -18.30 -7.76
CA PRO A 23 -53.91 -19.12 -8.12
C PRO A 23 -53.94 -19.54 -9.59
N ASN A 24 -53.44 -18.68 -10.48
CA ASN A 24 -53.40 -18.89 -11.94
C ASN A 24 -51.97 -19.06 -12.47
N ALA A 25 -51.09 -19.71 -11.71
CA ALA A 25 -49.66 -19.83 -12.02
C ALA A 25 -49.34 -20.40 -13.42
N GLU A 26 -50.25 -21.17 -14.02
CA GLU A 26 -50.01 -21.86 -15.30
C GLU A 26 -50.82 -21.30 -16.47
N VAL A 27 -51.82 -20.47 -16.20
CA VAL A 27 -52.87 -20.14 -17.18
C VAL A 27 -53.10 -18.63 -17.34
N GLY A 28 -52.61 -17.78 -16.44
CA GLY A 28 -52.85 -16.35 -16.61
C GLY A 28 -52.43 -15.43 -15.46
N PRO A 29 -53.08 -14.25 -15.34
CA PRO A 29 -52.70 -13.23 -14.36
C PRO A 29 -52.94 -13.72 -12.92
N CYS A 30 -52.20 -13.14 -11.96
CA CYS A 30 -52.24 -13.55 -10.54
C CYS A 30 -53.67 -13.70 -10.00
N ARG A 31 -54.58 -12.78 -10.37
CA ARG A 31 -56.00 -12.78 -9.99
C ARG A 31 -56.88 -13.38 -11.09
N GLY A 32 -57.98 -14.01 -10.70
CA GLY A 32 -59.00 -14.57 -11.61
C GLY A 32 -59.32 -16.03 -11.27
N ASN A 33 -60.35 -16.57 -11.92
CA ASN A 33 -60.87 -17.92 -11.71
C ASN A 33 -60.49 -18.86 -12.87
N ALA A 34 -59.21 -18.86 -13.28
CA ALA A 34 -58.77 -19.70 -14.39
C ALA A 34 -58.43 -21.13 -13.94
N THR A 35 -58.05 -21.30 -12.67
CA THR A 35 -57.67 -22.61 -12.10
C THR A 35 -58.17 -22.87 -10.68
N SER A 36 -58.77 -21.91 -9.97
CA SER A 36 -59.29 -22.12 -8.61
C SER A 36 -60.75 -22.61 -8.65
N ASN A 37 -61.00 -23.89 -8.40
CA ASN A 37 -62.38 -24.42 -8.37
C ASN A 37 -63.18 -24.00 -7.12
N ASP A 38 -62.56 -23.25 -6.20
CA ASP A 38 -63.19 -22.83 -4.95
C ASP A 38 -64.17 -21.67 -5.17
N PRO A 39 -65.36 -21.69 -4.54
CA PRO A 39 -66.30 -20.59 -4.63
C PRO A 39 -65.71 -19.29 -4.06
N VAL A 40 -65.97 -18.16 -4.75
CA VAL A 40 -65.53 -16.83 -4.33
C VAL A 40 -66.01 -16.55 -2.90
N GLY A 41 -65.10 -16.11 -2.03
CA GLY A 41 -65.39 -15.75 -0.64
C GLY A 41 -65.26 -16.90 0.36
N THR A 42 -64.97 -18.12 -0.08
CA THR A 42 -64.64 -19.23 0.82
C THR A 42 -63.20 -19.10 1.36
N TYR A 43 -62.94 -19.69 2.53
CA TYR A 43 -61.59 -19.75 3.11
C TYR A 43 -60.52 -20.26 2.13
N PRO A 44 -60.69 -21.39 1.41
CA PRO A 44 -59.71 -21.87 0.45
C PRO A 44 -59.47 -20.88 -0.70
N TYR A 45 -60.53 -20.27 -1.26
CA TYR A 45 -60.41 -19.23 -2.29
C TYR A 45 -59.59 -18.02 -1.81
N ASN A 46 -59.90 -17.48 -0.63
CA ASN A 46 -59.19 -16.31 -0.08
C ASN A 46 -57.73 -16.63 0.25
N ARG A 47 -57.43 -17.84 0.70
CA ARG A 47 -56.05 -18.28 0.99
C ARG A 47 -55.19 -18.29 -0.27
N THR A 48 -55.72 -18.75 -1.40
CA THR A 48 -54.97 -18.80 -2.67
C THR A 48 -54.70 -17.39 -3.21
N MET A 49 -55.60 -16.43 -2.97
CA MET A 49 -55.45 -15.02 -3.40
C MET A 49 -54.44 -14.22 -2.54
N SER A 50 -54.12 -14.69 -1.34
CA SER A 50 -53.29 -13.96 -0.36
C SER A 50 -51.93 -13.49 -0.91
N ILE A 51 -51.29 -14.28 -1.79
CA ILE A 51 -50.02 -13.89 -2.42
C ILE A 51 -50.20 -12.72 -3.40
N CYS A 52 -51.32 -12.65 -4.12
CA CYS A 52 -51.64 -11.55 -5.04
C CYS A 52 -52.07 -10.28 -4.29
N ASP A 53 -52.70 -10.44 -3.12
CA ASP A 53 -53.07 -9.33 -2.23
C ASP A 53 -51.88 -8.73 -1.49
N SER A 54 -50.80 -9.50 -1.33
CA SER A 54 -49.64 -9.09 -0.55
C SER A 54 -48.69 -8.14 -1.30
N PHE A 55 -48.89 -7.91 -2.60
CA PHE A 55 -48.04 -7.00 -3.37
C PHE A 55 -48.51 -5.54 -3.27
N PRO A 56 -47.58 -4.57 -3.12
CA PRO A 56 -46.13 -4.75 -2.98
C PRO A 56 -45.71 -5.24 -1.57
N MET A 57 -44.82 -6.24 -1.53
CA MET A 57 -44.23 -6.76 -0.28
C MET A 57 -42.97 -5.97 0.07
N TYR A 58 -42.75 -5.72 1.37
CA TYR A 58 -41.59 -5.01 1.88
C TYR A 58 -40.84 -5.85 2.91
N MET A 59 -39.51 -5.91 2.80
CA MET A 59 -38.64 -6.39 3.86
C MET A 59 -38.11 -5.19 4.62
N GLN A 60 -38.44 -5.10 5.90
CA GLN A 60 -37.96 -4.07 6.81
C GLN A 60 -36.91 -4.68 7.74
N ILE A 61 -35.78 -4.00 7.87
CA ILE A 61 -34.66 -4.40 8.74
C ILE A 61 -34.36 -3.21 9.65
N ASP A 62 -34.62 -3.36 10.94
CA ASP A 62 -34.40 -2.28 11.91
C ASP A 62 -32.91 -2.10 12.24
N TYR A 63 -32.21 -3.20 12.53
CA TYR A 63 -30.78 -3.19 12.74
C TYR A 63 -30.16 -4.56 12.50
N ILE A 64 -28.86 -4.56 12.18
CA ILE A 64 -28.03 -5.76 12.07
C ILE A 64 -26.90 -5.62 13.09
N ARG A 65 -26.65 -6.67 13.88
CA ARG A 65 -25.48 -6.75 14.76
C ARG A 65 -24.63 -7.95 14.34
N ILE A 66 -23.35 -7.71 14.16
CA ILE A 66 -22.35 -8.74 13.88
C ILE A 66 -21.45 -8.82 15.11
N TYR A 67 -21.39 -9.99 15.70
CA TYR A 67 -20.53 -10.27 16.85
C TYR A 67 -19.31 -11.04 16.34
N GLN A 68 -18.13 -10.56 16.72
CA GLN A 68 -16.87 -11.26 16.50
C GLN A 68 -16.32 -11.66 17.86
N ASP A 69 -15.58 -12.77 17.89
CA ASP A 69 -14.82 -13.15 19.08
C ASP A 69 -13.81 -12.05 19.42
N THR A 70 -13.75 -11.67 20.70
CA THR A 70 -12.87 -10.60 21.20
C THR A 70 -11.40 -10.92 21.00
N ASP A 71 -11.05 -12.20 20.99
CA ASP A 71 -9.66 -12.66 20.97
C ASP A 71 -9.11 -12.81 19.54
N SER A 72 -9.98 -12.78 18.51
CA SER A 72 -9.62 -12.94 17.10
C SER A 72 -10.31 -11.92 16.19
N MET A 73 -10.44 -10.69 16.67
CA MET A 73 -11.15 -9.64 15.94
C MET A 73 -10.28 -9.06 14.83
N PHE A 74 -10.69 -9.29 13.57
CA PHE A 74 -10.11 -8.64 12.40
C PHE A 74 -11.18 -7.78 11.71
N ILE A 75 -10.89 -6.48 11.60
CA ILE A 75 -11.73 -5.51 10.89
C ILE A 75 -11.12 -5.27 9.51
N GLY A 76 -11.91 -5.53 8.46
CA GLY A 76 -11.52 -5.25 7.07
C GLY A 76 -11.81 -6.40 6.12
N CYS A 77 -11.70 -6.13 4.82
CA CYS A 77 -11.99 -7.13 3.78
C CYS A 77 -10.83 -8.09 3.50
N ASP A 78 -9.60 -7.75 3.91
CA ASP A 78 -8.37 -8.49 3.57
C ASP A 78 -7.40 -8.53 4.77
N PRO A 79 -7.77 -9.18 5.88
CA PRO A 79 -6.89 -9.29 7.04
C PRO A 79 -5.70 -10.23 6.76
N PRO A 80 -4.52 -10.01 7.38
CA PRO A 80 -3.34 -10.84 7.12
C PRO A 80 -3.52 -12.34 7.42
N THR A 81 -4.38 -12.69 8.38
CA THR A 81 -4.66 -14.09 8.75
C THR A 81 -5.56 -14.80 7.75
N HIS A 82 -6.38 -14.06 7.01
CA HIS A 82 -7.33 -14.59 6.01
C HIS A 82 -7.30 -13.65 4.80
N PRO A 83 -6.26 -13.74 3.96
CA PRO A 83 -6.04 -12.79 2.88
C PRO A 83 -7.02 -13.05 1.72
N THR A 84 -8.24 -12.55 1.87
CA THR A 84 -9.32 -12.64 0.89
C THR A 84 -8.88 -12.21 -0.50
N LYS A 85 -8.05 -11.16 -0.60
CA LYS A 85 -7.54 -10.71 -1.89
C LYS A 85 -6.69 -11.77 -2.55
N GLN A 86 -5.77 -12.38 -1.81
CA GLN A 86 -4.90 -13.43 -2.33
C GLN A 86 -5.71 -14.66 -2.75
N TRP A 87 -6.76 -15.00 -2.01
CA TRP A 87 -7.69 -16.07 -2.37
C TRP A 87 -8.39 -15.79 -3.71
N ILE A 88 -8.98 -14.60 -3.87
CA ILE A 88 -9.67 -14.20 -5.11
C ILE A 88 -8.68 -14.17 -6.29
N ASP A 89 -7.49 -13.61 -6.09
CA ASP A 89 -6.45 -13.55 -7.13
C ASP A 89 -6.04 -14.97 -7.59
N GLY A 90 -5.96 -15.94 -6.65
CA GLY A 90 -5.67 -17.34 -6.94
C GLY A 90 -6.83 -18.12 -7.60
N HIS A 91 -8.07 -17.68 -7.39
CA HIS A 91 -9.29 -18.37 -7.84
C HIS A 91 -10.13 -17.51 -8.80
N ILE A 92 -9.50 -16.63 -9.58
CA ILE A 92 -10.21 -15.63 -10.38
C ILE A 92 -11.24 -16.21 -11.36
N LYS A 93 -11.03 -17.45 -11.83
CA LYS A 93 -11.95 -18.17 -12.72
C LYS A 93 -13.31 -18.47 -12.09
N TRP A 94 -13.43 -18.46 -10.76
CA TRP A 94 -14.69 -18.65 -10.06
C TRP A 94 -15.51 -17.36 -9.93
N TYR A 95 -14.83 -16.21 -10.03
CA TYR A 95 -15.43 -14.89 -9.87
C TYR A 95 -15.60 -14.15 -11.19
N THR A 96 -15.03 -14.66 -12.28
CA THR A 96 -15.06 -14.02 -13.58
C THR A 96 -15.45 -14.99 -14.68
N ASP A 97 -16.26 -14.50 -15.61
CA ASP A 97 -16.60 -15.19 -16.85
C ASP A 97 -16.73 -14.17 -18.00
N ALA A 98 -17.17 -14.62 -19.18
CA ALA A 98 -17.32 -13.76 -20.35
C ALA A 98 -18.36 -12.63 -20.15
N ASN A 99 -19.36 -12.84 -19.30
CA ASN A 99 -20.42 -11.88 -18.99
C ASN A 99 -20.14 -11.06 -17.72
N ASN A 100 -19.22 -11.51 -16.87
CA ASN A 100 -18.81 -10.86 -15.62
C ASN A 100 -17.27 -10.70 -15.56
N PRO A 101 -16.68 -9.78 -16.34
CA PRO A 101 -15.24 -9.53 -16.29
C PRO A 101 -14.85 -8.83 -14.99
N LEU A 102 -13.64 -9.11 -14.49
CA LEU A 102 -13.05 -8.33 -13.39
C LEU A 102 -12.76 -6.91 -13.88
N VAL A 103 -13.62 -5.95 -13.51
CA VAL A 103 -13.41 -4.53 -13.79
C VAL A 103 -12.93 -3.85 -12.53
N ARG A 104 -11.73 -3.28 -12.60
CA ARG A 104 -11.21 -2.41 -11.54
C ARG A 104 -11.98 -1.10 -11.54
N VAL A 105 -12.59 -0.77 -10.41
CA VAL A 105 -13.36 0.46 -10.21
C VAL A 105 -12.45 1.59 -9.72
N ASP A 106 -12.35 2.65 -10.52
CA ASP A 106 -11.74 3.93 -10.13
C ASP A 106 -12.79 5.01 -10.07
N GLY A 107 -13.00 5.57 -8.88
CA GLY A 107 -14.03 6.58 -8.67
C GLY A 107 -15.43 5.96 -8.57
N GLY A 108 -16.45 6.80 -8.70
CA GLY A 108 -17.85 6.39 -8.65
C GLY A 108 -18.46 6.33 -7.25
N ALA A 109 -17.67 6.48 -6.17
CA ALA A 109 -18.25 6.67 -4.84
C ALA A 109 -19.10 7.93 -4.79
N THR A 110 -20.18 7.87 -4.01
CA THR A 110 -21.00 9.05 -3.75
C THR A 110 -20.21 10.06 -2.92
N CYS A 111 -20.23 11.32 -3.35
CA CYS A 111 -19.55 12.43 -2.68
C CYS A 111 -20.45 13.66 -2.58
N LYS A 112 -20.15 14.51 -1.58
CA LYS A 112 -20.76 15.84 -1.39
C LYS A 112 -19.77 16.94 -1.74
N SER A 113 -18.49 16.75 -1.42
CA SER A 113 -17.41 17.70 -1.71
C SER A 113 -16.16 16.98 -2.23
N ASP A 114 -15.21 17.73 -2.79
CA ASP A 114 -13.97 17.15 -3.31
C ASP A 114 -13.18 16.38 -2.24
N ASN A 115 -13.25 16.80 -0.98
CA ASN A 115 -12.57 16.14 0.14
C ASN A 115 -13.02 14.69 0.35
N ASP A 116 -14.26 14.33 -0.04
CA ASP A 116 -14.75 12.95 0.03
C ASP A 116 -13.97 11.99 -0.89
N CYS A 117 -13.29 12.54 -1.88
CA CYS A 117 -12.58 11.85 -2.94
C CYS A 117 -11.05 12.02 -2.84
N GLN A 118 -10.55 12.52 -1.70
CA GLN A 118 -9.13 12.81 -1.52
C GLN A 118 -8.46 11.81 -0.56
N ALA A 119 -7.23 11.43 -0.91
CA ALA A 119 -6.33 10.69 -0.03
C ALA A 119 -5.75 11.65 1.01
N ASN A 120 -5.91 11.35 2.30
CA ASN A 120 -5.40 12.17 3.40
C ASN A 120 -3.86 12.36 3.43
N ILE A 121 -3.13 11.68 2.53
CA ILE A 121 -1.66 11.58 2.52
C ILE A 121 -1.07 12.30 1.29
N ALA A 122 -1.90 12.79 0.35
CA ALA A 122 -1.43 13.43 -0.86
C ALA A 122 -1.43 14.96 -0.71
N ASN A 123 -0.27 15.59 -0.89
CA ASN A 123 -0.18 17.05 -1.05
C ASN A 123 -0.89 17.53 -2.34
N GLU A 124 -1.22 16.61 -3.24
CA GLU A 124 -1.90 16.85 -4.51
C GLU A 124 -3.29 16.21 -4.50
N PRO A 125 -4.33 16.84 -5.08
CA PRO A 125 -5.69 16.29 -5.05
C PRO A 125 -5.76 14.93 -5.76
N SER A 126 -6.11 13.86 -5.05
CA SER A 126 -6.22 12.52 -5.64
C SER A 126 -7.54 12.26 -6.39
N GLY A 127 -8.56 13.09 -6.16
CA GLY A 127 -9.85 13.00 -6.82
C GLY A 127 -10.71 14.24 -6.61
N LYS A 128 -11.76 14.35 -7.42
CA LYS A 128 -12.75 15.45 -7.39
C LYS A 128 -14.17 14.90 -7.35
N CYS A 129 -15.10 15.67 -6.78
CA CYS A 129 -16.51 15.32 -6.74
C CYS A 129 -17.25 15.95 -7.92
N VAL A 130 -17.56 15.14 -8.93
CA VAL A 130 -18.26 15.58 -10.15
C VAL A 130 -19.61 14.89 -10.20
N ALA A 131 -20.70 15.67 -10.28
CA ALA A 131 -22.07 15.15 -10.32
C ALA A 131 -22.39 14.17 -9.17
N ARG A 132 -21.95 14.48 -7.94
CA ARG A 132 -22.05 13.63 -6.74
C ARG A 132 -21.35 12.26 -6.86
N ARG A 133 -20.37 12.14 -7.76
CA ARG A 133 -19.53 10.95 -7.94
C ARG A 133 -18.05 11.33 -7.92
N CYS A 134 -17.24 10.51 -7.25
CA CYS A 134 -15.79 10.72 -7.25
C CYS A 134 -15.20 10.41 -8.64
N GLN A 135 -14.37 11.32 -9.14
CA GLN A 135 -13.56 11.14 -10.34
C GLN A 135 -12.08 11.22 -9.94
N CYS A 136 -11.34 10.13 -10.18
CA CYS A 136 -9.95 10.05 -9.76
C CYS A 136 -9.02 10.77 -10.74
N VAL A 137 -7.97 11.39 -10.19
CA VAL A 137 -6.85 11.88 -11.00
C VAL A 137 -5.96 10.72 -11.44
N ALA A 138 -5.08 10.99 -12.40
CA ALA A 138 -4.14 9.99 -12.90
C ALA A 138 -3.33 9.36 -11.75
N ASN A 139 -3.13 8.04 -11.82
CA ASN A 139 -2.36 7.22 -10.86
C ASN A 139 -3.07 6.97 -9.51
N TYR A 140 -4.28 7.47 -9.33
CA TYR A 140 -5.15 7.14 -8.19
C TYR A 140 -6.34 6.30 -8.63
N GLY A 141 -6.82 5.46 -7.72
CA GLY A 141 -7.91 4.53 -7.98
C GLY A 141 -8.65 4.12 -6.72
N GLY A 142 -9.57 3.18 -6.90
CA GLY A 142 -10.56 2.82 -5.89
C GLY A 142 -11.75 3.80 -5.86
N PRO A 143 -12.82 3.47 -5.13
CA PRO A 143 -14.10 4.16 -5.24
C PRO A 143 -14.04 5.64 -4.82
N ARG A 144 -13.20 5.97 -3.83
CA ARG A 144 -12.94 7.33 -3.34
C ARG A 144 -11.57 7.90 -3.74
N CYS A 145 -10.88 7.28 -4.70
CA CYS A 145 -9.58 7.76 -5.19
C CYS A 145 -8.50 7.90 -4.10
N THR A 146 -8.61 7.13 -3.02
CA THR A 146 -7.68 7.18 -1.88
C THR A 146 -6.47 6.27 -2.08
N LYS A 147 -6.52 5.36 -3.05
CA LYS A 147 -5.47 4.37 -3.29
C LYS A 147 -4.60 4.82 -4.46
N TYR A 148 -3.30 4.96 -4.22
CA TYR A 148 -2.33 5.10 -5.31
C TYR A 148 -2.22 3.76 -6.05
N VAL A 149 -2.49 3.76 -7.35
CA VAL A 149 -2.45 2.58 -8.23
C VAL A 149 -1.24 2.57 -9.17
N GLY A 150 -0.38 3.60 -9.08
CA GLY A 150 0.78 3.76 -9.96
C GLY A 150 0.40 4.27 -11.35
N SER A 151 1.40 4.78 -12.08
CA SER A 151 1.21 5.21 -13.46
C SER A 151 1.28 4.04 -14.43
N LYS A 152 0.32 3.96 -15.35
CA LYS A 152 0.36 3.01 -16.48
C LYS A 152 1.49 3.33 -17.47
N THR A 153 2.05 4.54 -17.41
CA THR A 153 3.23 4.97 -18.19
C THR A 153 4.03 5.98 -17.37
N VAL A 154 5.26 5.64 -16.98
CA VAL A 154 6.15 6.60 -16.29
C VAL A 154 6.55 7.68 -17.30
N SER A 155 5.72 8.73 -17.41
CA SER A 155 6.04 9.93 -18.17
C SER A 155 6.62 10.95 -17.20
N ILE A 156 7.95 11.06 -17.20
CA ILE A 156 8.72 12.01 -16.39
C ILE A 156 8.44 13.46 -16.82
N ASP A 157 7.94 13.64 -18.04
CA ASP A 157 7.60 14.93 -18.63
C ASP A 157 6.12 15.33 -18.44
N GLY A 158 5.32 14.46 -17.81
CA GLY A 158 3.91 14.72 -17.56
C GLY A 158 3.70 15.76 -16.43
N PRO A 159 2.61 16.55 -16.49
CA PRO A 159 2.27 17.51 -15.43
C PRO A 159 1.98 16.85 -14.07
N ASN A 160 1.84 15.51 -14.03
CA ASN A 160 1.47 14.73 -12.85
C ASN A 160 2.64 13.84 -12.31
N TYR A 161 3.90 14.15 -12.65
CA TYR A 161 5.05 13.41 -12.15
C TYR A 161 5.31 13.72 -10.67
N PHE A 162 5.21 12.69 -9.82
CA PHE A 162 5.47 12.77 -8.39
C PHE A 162 6.98 12.54 -8.12
N GLY A 163 7.77 13.60 -8.29
CA GLY A 163 9.22 13.59 -8.01
C GLY A 163 9.90 14.89 -8.47
N PRO A 164 11.10 15.21 -7.96
CA PRO A 164 11.89 16.30 -8.51
C PRO A 164 12.24 15.97 -9.96
N LYS A 165 11.90 16.87 -10.91
CA LYS A 165 12.27 16.71 -12.32
C LYS A 165 13.75 16.39 -12.42
N PHE A 166 14.13 15.44 -13.29
CA PHE A 166 15.50 14.90 -13.39
C PHE A 166 16.60 15.97 -13.55
N ILE A 167 16.23 17.14 -14.09
CA ILE A 167 17.09 18.33 -14.21
C ILE A 167 17.63 18.78 -12.84
N TYR A 168 16.82 18.78 -11.78
CA TYR A 168 17.23 19.25 -10.46
C TYR A 168 18.28 18.38 -9.76
N PRO A 169 18.10 17.04 -9.61
CA PRO A 169 19.14 16.19 -9.04
C PRO A 169 20.38 16.11 -9.95
N ALA A 170 20.22 16.18 -11.27
CA ALA A 170 21.37 16.23 -12.19
C ALA A 170 22.21 17.51 -12.02
N LEU A 171 21.56 18.67 -11.90
CA LEU A 171 22.24 19.94 -11.64
C LEU A 171 22.94 19.92 -10.28
N LEU A 172 22.26 19.51 -9.21
CA LEU A 172 22.86 19.43 -7.86
C LEU A 172 24.04 18.46 -7.81
N GLY A 173 23.92 17.29 -8.47
CA GLY A 173 25.02 16.33 -8.60
C GLY A 173 26.22 16.92 -9.34
N SER A 174 25.98 17.62 -10.45
CA SER A 174 27.05 18.25 -11.24
C SER A 174 27.79 19.35 -10.47
N VAL A 175 27.05 20.18 -9.71
CA VAL A 175 27.63 21.24 -8.87
C VAL A 175 28.45 20.65 -7.73
N ALA A 176 27.96 19.58 -7.09
CA ALA A 176 28.70 18.90 -6.02
C ALA A 176 30.01 18.31 -6.54
N VAL A 177 29.99 17.64 -7.70
CA VAL A 177 31.21 17.10 -8.34
C VAL A 177 32.17 18.23 -8.70
N ALA A 178 31.68 19.33 -9.28
CA ALA A 178 32.52 20.48 -9.62
C ALA A 178 33.17 21.11 -8.38
N MET A 179 32.45 21.24 -7.26
CA MET A 179 32.98 21.75 -6.00
C MET A 179 34.06 20.82 -5.40
N VAL A 180 33.86 19.51 -5.48
CA VAL A 180 34.88 18.53 -5.05
C VAL A 180 36.14 18.64 -5.91
N VAL A 181 36.00 18.73 -7.23
CA VAL A 181 37.14 18.89 -8.14
C VAL A 181 37.87 20.22 -7.86
N LEU A 182 37.14 21.32 -7.69
CA LEU A 182 37.72 22.64 -7.37
C LEU A 182 38.48 22.62 -6.05
N THR A 183 37.93 22.00 -5.01
CA THR A 183 38.59 21.90 -3.71
C THR A 183 39.82 21.00 -3.76
N CYS A 184 39.77 19.88 -4.50
CA CYS A 184 40.95 19.03 -4.75
C CYS A 184 42.06 19.79 -5.50
N VAL A 185 41.73 20.50 -6.59
CA VAL A 185 42.70 21.29 -7.36
C VAL A 185 43.27 22.45 -6.54
N TRP A 186 42.45 23.09 -5.72
CA TRP A 186 42.92 24.19 -4.87
C TRP A 186 43.84 23.70 -3.74
N ARG A 187 43.55 22.52 -3.15
CA ARG A 187 44.43 21.85 -2.19
C ARG A 187 45.76 21.46 -2.81
N SER A 188 45.75 20.78 -3.97
CA SER A 188 47.00 20.38 -4.65
C SER A 188 47.85 21.58 -5.06
N ARG A 189 47.22 22.68 -5.52
CA ARG A 189 47.92 23.93 -5.82
C ARG A 189 48.49 24.62 -4.57
N ARG A 190 47.79 24.55 -3.43
CA ARG A 190 48.30 25.07 -2.14
C ARG A 190 49.51 24.27 -1.67
N GLU A 191 49.45 22.94 -1.75
CA GLU A 191 50.55 22.05 -1.37
C GLU A 191 51.76 22.24 -2.28
N ALA A 192 51.57 22.37 -3.60
CA ALA A 192 52.65 22.67 -4.54
C ALA A 192 53.34 24.01 -4.23
N LYS A 193 52.56 25.07 -3.94
CA LYS A 193 53.11 26.38 -3.54
C LYS A 193 53.87 26.30 -2.21
N ALA A 194 53.34 25.58 -1.22
CA ALA A 194 53.99 25.38 0.07
C ALA A 194 55.30 24.58 -0.07
N ALA A 195 55.33 23.54 -0.91
CA ALA A 195 56.54 22.77 -1.20
C ALA A 195 57.61 23.62 -1.91
N THR A 196 57.23 24.47 -2.87
CA THR A 196 58.18 25.38 -3.54
C THR A 196 58.77 26.42 -2.59
N LEU A 197 57.99 26.94 -1.65
CA LEU A 197 58.46 27.88 -0.62
C LEU A 197 59.33 27.20 0.44
N ALA A 198 59.05 25.94 0.79
CA ALA A 198 59.87 25.15 1.71
C ALA A 198 61.25 24.80 1.11
N VAL A 199 61.33 24.55 -0.20
CA VAL A 199 62.59 24.36 -0.91
C VAL A 199 63.37 25.68 -1.04
N ALA A 200 62.68 26.80 -1.29
CA ALA A 200 63.32 28.13 -1.38
C ALA A 200 63.89 28.64 -0.04
N ASN A 201 63.35 28.18 1.11
CA ASN A 201 63.83 28.55 2.46
C ASN A 201 64.82 27.55 3.07
N ARG A 202 65.26 26.51 2.36
CA ARG A 202 66.30 25.59 2.84
C ARG A 202 67.67 26.27 2.76
N LYS A 203 68.18 26.76 3.89
CA LYS A 203 69.58 27.18 4.05
C LYS A 203 70.50 25.94 3.91
N PRO A 204 71.64 26.03 3.22
CA PRO A 204 72.59 24.92 3.16
C PRO A 204 73.39 24.88 4.47
N THR A 205 73.14 23.90 5.33
CA THR A 205 74.09 23.52 6.38
C THR A 205 75.09 22.54 5.80
N ARG A 206 76.32 23.02 5.70
CA ARG A 206 77.56 22.33 5.35
C ARG A 206 77.94 21.37 6.47
N GLY A 207 78.16 20.10 6.11
CA GLY A 207 79.02 19.10 6.77
C GLY A 207 78.69 18.76 8.22
N ASP A 208 78.35 17.50 8.47
CA ASP A 208 79.26 16.64 9.25
C ASP A 208 78.85 15.18 8.99
N ASP A 209 79.84 14.46 8.48
CA ASP A 209 79.89 13.01 8.40
C ASP A 209 79.88 12.45 9.82
N ASP A 210 79.07 11.44 10.09
CA ASP A 210 79.47 10.33 10.96
C ASP A 210 78.51 9.16 10.74
N ALA A 211 79.00 8.22 9.96
CA ALA A 211 78.55 6.85 9.96
C ALA A 211 79.12 6.16 11.20
N LEU A 212 78.26 5.59 12.04
CA LEU A 212 78.64 4.48 12.91
C LEU A 212 77.48 3.49 12.94
N ALA A 213 77.81 2.33 12.39
CA ALA A 213 76.98 1.15 12.25
C ALA A 213 76.67 0.51 13.61
N ASP A 214 75.56 -0.23 13.67
CA ASP A 214 75.60 -1.53 14.32
C ASP A 214 74.73 -2.51 13.52
N GLU A 215 75.39 -3.56 13.03
CA GLU A 215 74.79 -4.67 12.30
C GLU A 215 74.40 -5.78 13.28
N ALA A 216 73.24 -6.40 13.09
CA ALA A 216 73.01 -7.77 13.50
C ALA A 216 71.95 -8.43 12.61
N GLU A 217 72.44 -9.17 11.62
CA GLU A 217 71.72 -10.06 10.72
C GLU A 217 71.36 -11.38 11.45
N VAL A 218 70.09 -11.82 11.42
CA VAL A 218 69.74 -13.26 11.47
C VAL A 218 68.46 -13.55 10.67
N LYS A 219 68.67 -14.16 9.50
CA LYS A 219 67.94 -15.22 8.76
C LYS A 219 66.41 -15.41 8.83
N ALA A 220 65.92 -15.76 7.65
CA ALA A 220 64.56 -15.98 7.21
C ALA A 220 63.91 -17.35 7.58
N GLU A 221 62.57 -17.30 7.66
CA GLU A 221 61.54 -18.32 7.28
C GLU A 221 61.39 -19.59 8.16
N PRO A 222 60.22 -20.30 8.13
CA PRO A 222 58.99 -20.10 7.35
C PRO A 222 57.69 -20.01 8.17
N GLY A 223 56.60 -19.69 7.49
CA GLY A 223 55.27 -19.45 8.06
C GLY A 223 54.66 -20.58 8.91
N GLY A 224 53.81 -20.17 9.85
CA GLY A 224 52.98 -21.05 10.66
C GLY A 224 52.11 -20.27 11.65
N ALA A 225 50.86 -20.05 11.26
CA ALA A 225 49.63 -19.72 12.00
C ALA A 225 49.66 -19.30 13.50
N ALA A 226 48.75 -18.34 13.76
CA ALA A 226 47.81 -18.26 14.88
C ALA A 226 48.00 -17.18 15.97
N VAL A 227 47.12 -16.18 15.89
CA VAL A 227 46.15 -15.72 16.94
C VAL A 227 46.67 -15.00 18.20
N THR A 228 46.14 -13.77 18.38
CA THR A 228 46.02 -12.90 19.59
C THR A 228 47.32 -12.35 20.20
N GLN A 229 47.41 -11.11 20.69
CA GLN A 229 46.41 -10.36 21.46
C GLN A 229 46.66 -8.84 21.32
N THR A 230 45.61 -8.11 20.95
CA THR A 230 45.59 -6.67 20.63
C THR A 230 45.31 -5.85 21.89
N THR A 231 46.12 -4.82 22.17
CA THR A 231 45.87 -3.83 23.23
C THR A 231 45.48 -2.46 22.67
N ASN A 232 44.17 -2.20 22.76
CA ASN A 232 43.48 -0.94 23.04
C ASN A 232 44.16 0.42 22.74
N ARG A 233 43.53 1.20 21.85
CA ARG A 233 43.26 2.63 22.09
C ARG A 233 41.81 2.97 21.73
N ARG A 234 41.10 3.57 22.69
CA ARG A 234 39.66 3.88 22.68
C ARG A 234 39.34 5.10 21.80
N PHE A 235 38.25 5.01 21.05
CA PHE A 235 37.54 6.13 20.42
C PHE A 235 36.33 6.52 21.29
N TYR A 236 36.02 7.82 21.38
CA TYR A 236 34.71 8.28 21.86
C TYR A 236 33.80 8.58 20.66
N ALA A 237 32.68 7.87 20.57
CA ALA A 237 31.52 8.24 19.76
C ALA A 237 30.32 8.48 20.71
N PRO A 238 29.40 9.42 20.41
CA PRO A 238 28.22 9.60 21.22
C PRO A 238 27.21 8.45 20.97
N GLY A 239 26.83 7.79 22.05
CA GLY A 239 25.96 6.61 22.05
C GLY A 239 24.48 6.95 21.90
N SER A 240 23.81 6.10 21.11
CA SER A 240 22.36 5.90 21.09
C SER A 240 21.88 5.35 22.44
N SER A 241 20.95 6.05 23.10
CA SER A 241 20.24 5.55 24.27
C SER A 241 18.89 4.97 23.88
N ASN A 242 18.73 3.66 24.00
CA ASN A 242 17.42 3.00 24.11
C ASN A 242 17.34 2.34 25.49
N GLY A 243 16.20 2.56 26.16
CA GLY A 243 15.70 1.76 27.28
C GLY A 243 14.85 2.60 28.24
N PRO A 244 13.95 1.99 29.05
CA PRO A 244 13.25 0.73 28.90
C PRO A 244 11.71 0.88 29.08
N ALA A 245 10.99 -0.23 28.90
CA ALA A 245 9.58 -0.39 29.23
C ALA A 245 9.28 -0.12 30.72
N ASN A 246 8.14 0.52 30.99
CA ASN A 246 7.27 0.29 32.16
C ASN A 246 5.93 1.05 31.97
N ALA A 247 4.81 0.31 31.95
CA ALA A 247 3.48 0.77 32.41
C ALA A 247 3.39 0.55 33.95
N PRO A 248 2.31 0.89 34.72
CA PRO A 248 0.90 1.28 34.42
C PRO A 248 0.40 2.42 35.39
N PRO A 249 -0.88 2.51 35.85
CA PRO A 249 -2.22 2.50 35.22
C PRO A 249 -3.00 3.84 35.39
N LEU A 250 -4.00 4.09 34.52
CA LEU A 250 -5.40 4.54 34.78
C LEU A 250 -6.11 4.79 33.45
#